data_AF-A0A563UBT4-F1
#
_entry.id   AF-A0A563UBT4-F1
#
_cell.length_a   1.000
_cell.length_b   1.000
_cell.length_c   1.000
_cell.angle_alpha   90.00
_cell.angle_beta   90.00
_cell.angle_gamma   90.00
#
_symmetry.space_group_name_H-M   'P 1'
#
loop_
_entity.id
_entity.type
_entity.pdbx_description
1 polymer ?
#
loop_
_entity_poly.entity_id
_entity_poly.type
_entity_poly.pdbx_seq_one_letter_code
_entity_poly.pdbx_strand_id
1 'polypeptide(L)'
;MAEYLLNRDLYIDQLLFPDNLTNPQAEPPGRMSLFTTISFVVITLGLQFALIKKYFTAQIVMILGLLLTYISFVGVLYNISGLFSFGPYSAIALPTTLGLISASLASLFYTSDKGWLSEMAYRHSAAITTRYSLFYFFLSVPVFIGLFLLMLSKARLPAELAIVILIVGFAALTLPFAFILLKKLNRSDERSLRLTEELKERSKQLHYNNEELARSNKELDSLIHIISHDLKTPIAGLQTSLDILERKLGPQLEEKELQLLAIPKRSVKRLNETIRRLSDIIKARQFQDIVKEKIDLCGLVDEIIPNCRF
;
A
#
# COMPACT_ATOMS: atom_id res chain seq x y z
N MET A 1 -40.57 -12.94 9.97
CA MET A 1 -40.24 -14.09 9.07
C MET A 1 -40.85 -15.41 9.52
N ALA A 2 -40.77 -15.78 10.81
CA ALA A 2 -41.34 -17.04 11.29
C ALA A 2 -42.85 -17.18 11.00
N GLU A 3 -43.62 -16.10 11.17
CA GLU A 3 -45.07 -16.09 10.85
C GLU A 3 -45.37 -16.23 9.35
N TYR A 4 -44.49 -15.73 8.47
CA TYR A 4 -44.58 -15.94 7.02
C TYR A 4 -44.29 -17.40 6.65
N LEU A 5 -43.30 -18.03 7.30
CA LEU A 5 -42.92 -19.42 7.04
C LEU A 5 -43.93 -20.43 7.59
N LEU A 6 -44.50 -20.14 8.77
CA LEU A 6 -45.46 -21.00 9.46
C LEU A 6 -46.91 -20.75 9.04
N ASN A 7 -47.15 -19.75 8.18
CA ASN A 7 -48.47 -19.27 7.75
C ASN A 7 -49.46 -19.13 8.93
N ARG A 8 -48.95 -18.69 10.09
CA ARG A 8 -49.70 -18.58 11.34
C ARG A 8 -49.57 -17.15 11.85
N ASP A 9 -50.69 -16.59 12.28
CA ASP A 9 -50.72 -15.26 12.88
C ASP A 9 -50.61 -15.35 14.39
N LEU A 10 -49.55 -14.76 14.95
CA LEU A 10 -49.36 -14.65 16.40
C LEU A 10 -49.87 -13.30 16.91
N TYR A 11 -50.39 -12.42 16.03
CA TYR A 11 -50.97 -11.12 16.34
C TYR A 11 -50.02 -10.15 17.07
N ILE A 12 -48.70 -10.37 16.95
CA ILE A 12 -47.69 -9.54 17.60
C ILE A 12 -47.72 -8.12 17.03
N ASP A 13 -47.95 -7.99 15.72
CA ASP A 13 -47.92 -6.72 14.99
C ASP A 13 -49.10 -5.80 15.28
N GLN A 14 -50.16 -6.30 15.93
CA GLN A 14 -51.36 -5.53 16.30
C GLN A 14 -51.45 -5.26 17.81
N LEU A 15 -50.45 -5.69 18.60
CA LEU A 15 -50.47 -5.59 20.06
C LEU A 15 -50.39 -4.12 20.55
N LEU A 16 -49.65 -3.27 19.83
CA LEU A 16 -49.43 -1.87 20.17
C LEU A 16 -50.28 -0.91 19.32
N PHE A 17 -50.45 -1.20 18.03
CA PHE A 17 -51.21 -0.37 17.09
C PHE A 17 -52.07 -1.25 16.16
N PRO A 18 -53.40 -1.15 16.22
CA PRO A 18 -54.28 -1.88 15.31
C PRO A 18 -54.23 -1.24 13.91
N ASP A 19 -53.94 -2.06 12.90
CA ASP A 19 -53.93 -1.64 11.51
C ASP A 19 -55.32 -1.84 10.88
N ASN A 20 -55.98 -0.73 10.57
CA ASN A 20 -57.28 -0.67 9.91
C ASN A 20 -57.20 -0.21 8.45
N LEU A 21 -56.00 0.03 7.93
CA LEU A 21 -55.79 0.60 6.58
C LEU A 21 -55.48 -0.49 5.56
N THR A 22 -54.92 -1.61 6.00
CA THR A 22 -54.53 -2.73 5.14
C THR A 22 -55.72 -3.66 4.87
N ASN A 23 -55.93 -4.03 3.61
CA ASN A 23 -57.00 -4.96 3.24
C ASN A 23 -56.70 -6.37 3.81
N PRO A 24 -57.48 -6.90 4.77
CA PRO A 24 -57.19 -8.16 5.46
C PRO A 24 -57.21 -9.39 4.55
N GLN A 25 -57.81 -9.29 3.36
CA GLN A 25 -57.84 -10.37 2.37
C GLN A 25 -56.58 -10.45 1.50
N ALA A 26 -55.81 -9.36 1.42
CA ALA A 26 -54.56 -9.32 0.67
C ALA A 26 -53.37 -9.61 1.59
N GLU A 27 -53.36 -9.07 2.81
CA GLU A 27 -52.29 -9.28 3.78
C GLU A 27 -52.77 -9.24 5.24
N PRO A 28 -52.05 -9.91 6.16
CA PRO A 28 -52.28 -9.75 7.59
C PRO A 28 -51.98 -8.31 8.02
N PRO A 29 -52.89 -7.63 8.75
CA PRO A 29 -52.74 -6.22 9.09
C PRO A 29 -51.53 -5.96 10.00
N GLY A 30 -50.80 -4.88 9.74
CA GLY A 30 -49.64 -4.44 10.54
C GLY A 30 -48.31 -5.12 10.18
N ARG A 31 -48.30 -6.11 9.27
CA ARG A 31 -47.07 -6.83 8.91
C ARG A 31 -46.20 -6.05 7.93
N MET A 32 -44.89 -6.10 8.15
CA MET A 32 -43.90 -5.65 7.17
C MET A 32 -43.93 -6.53 5.92
N SER A 33 -43.93 -5.93 4.73
CA SER A 33 -43.93 -6.68 3.47
C SER A 33 -42.86 -7.77 3.41
N LEU A 34 -43.14 -8.84 2.65
CA LEU A 34 -42.24 -9.98 2.52
C LEU A 34 -40.84 -9.56 2.04
N PHE A 35 -40.77 -8.61 1.10
CA PHE A 35 -39.49 -8.08 0.61
C PHE A 35 -38.70 -7.34 1.68
N THR A 36 -39.37 -6.51 2.49
CA THR A 36 -38.73 -5.82 3.61
C THR A 36 -38.19 -6.83 4.62
N THR A 37 -38.98 -7.86 4.93
CA THR A 37 -38.56 -8.95 5.84
C THR A 37 -37.32 -9.67 5.30
N ILE A 38 -37.32 -10.07 4.03
CA ILE A 38 -36.17 -10.76 3.40
C ILE A 38 -34.94 -9.85 3.40
N SER A 39 -35.10 -8.58 3.03
CA SER A 39 -34.00 -7.60 3.02
C SER A 39 -33.35 -7.47 4.39
N PHE A 40 -34.15 -7.32 5.46
CA PHE A 40 -33.64 -7.25 6.83
C PHE A 40 -32.89 -8.52 7.23
N VAL A 41 -33.41 -9.69 6.89
CA VAL A 41 -32.76 -10.97 7.20
C VAL A 41 -31.43 -11.11 6.47
N VAL A 42 -31.36 -10.72 5.20
CA VAL A 42 -30.11 -10.76 4.42
C VAL A 42 -29.07 -9.78 4.99
N ILE A 43 -29.45 -8.53 5.28
CA ILE A 43 -28.54 -7.53 5.87
C ILE A 43 -28.01 -7.99 7.23
N THR A 44 -28.89 -8.52 8.08
CA THR A 44 -28.50 -9.02 9.41
C THR A 44 -27.61 -10.26 9.35
N LEU A 45 -27.90 -11.22 8.46
CA LEU A 45 -27.03 -12.37 8.20
C LEU A 45 -25.64 -11.93 7.71
N GLY A 46 -25.59 -10.93 6.81
CA GLY A 46 -24.34 -10.34 6.35
C GLY A 46 -23.51 -9.79 7.52
N LEU A 47 -24.14 -8.99 8.38
CA LEU A 47 -23.51 -8.45 9.60
C LEU A 47 -23.06 -9.56 10.55
N GLN A 48 -23.86 -10.60 10.75
CA GLN A 48 -23.50 -11.73 11.60
C GLN A 48 -22.26 -12.46 11.07
N PHE A 49 -22.15 -12.70 9.76
CA PHE A 49 -20.94 -13.27 9.18
C PHE A 49 -19.72 -12.34 9.34
N ALA A 50 -19.92 -11.02 9.30
CA ALA A 50 -18.85 -10.06 9.56
C ALA A 50 -18.36 -10.14 11.02
N LEU A 51 -19.28 -10.33 12.00
CA LEU A 51 -18.94 -10.51 13.41
C LEU A 51 -18.14 -11.80 13.67
N ILE A 52 -18.44 -12.88 12.95
CA ILE A 52 -17.69 -14.15 13.00
C ILE A 52 -16.37 -14.07 12.18
N LYS A 53 -15.98 -12.86 11.74
CA LYS A 53 -14.77 -12.59 10.94
C LYS A 53 -14.72 -13.32 9.59
N LYS A 54 -15.86 -13.83 9.09
CA LYS A 54 -15.99 -14.41 7.74
C LYS A 54 -16.31 -13.31 6.72
N TYR A 55 -15.39 -12.36 6.56
CA TYR A 55 -15.62 -11.13 5.78
C TYR A 55 -15.95 -11.38 4.30
N PHE A 56 -15.38 -12.42 3.68
CA PHE A 56 -15.67 -12.77 2.29
C PHE A 56 -17.15 -13.11 2.08
N THR A 57 -17.66 -14.06 2.87
CA THR A 57 -19.08 -14.47 2.84
C THR A 57 -19.99 -13.33 3.28
N ALA A 58 -19.60 -12.58 4.30
CA ALA A 58 -20.34 -11.43 4.78
C ALA A 58 -20.59 -10.40 3.68
N GLN A 59 -19.53 -10.02 2.95
CA GLN A 59 -19.59 -9.03 1.88
C GLN A 59 -20.44 -9.50 0.70
N ILE A 60 -20.39 -10.79 0.33
CA ILE A 60 -21.27 -11.35 -0.72
C ILE A 60 -22.74 -11.22 -0.30
N VAL A 61 -23.07 -11.61 0.93
CA VAL A 61 -24.45 -11.54 1.46
C VAL A 61 -24.92 -10.08 1.55
N MET A 62 -24.07 -9.16 2.00
CA MET A 62 -24.38 -7.73 2.06
C MET A 62 -24.62 -7.12 0.67
N ILE A 63 -23.81 -7.49 -0.33
CA ILE A 63 -24.03 -7.04 -1.72
C ILE A 63 -25.35 -7.60 -2.26
N LEU A 64 -25.69 -8.85 -1.96
CA LEU A 64 -26.97 -9.44 -2.33
C LEU A 64 -28.14 -8.67 -1.69
N GLY A 65 -28.01 -8.28 -0.42
CA GLY A 65 -28.99 -7.42 0.26
C GLY A 65 -29.11 -6.03 -0.38
N LEU A 66 -27.99 -5.41 -0.74
CA LEU A 66 -27.97 -4.14 -1.47
C LEU A 66 -28.64 -4.26 -2.85
N LEU A 67 -28.38 -5.34 -3.59
CA LEU A 67 -29.02 -5.60 -4.89
C LEU A 67 -30.53 -5.76 -4.75
N LEU A 68 -30.99 -6.54 -3.77
CA LEU A 68 -32.40 -6.79 -3.54
C LEU A 68 -33.16 -5.49 -3.19
N THR A 69 -32.59 -4.68 -2.30
CA THR A 69 -33.16 -3.37 -1.91
C THR A 69 -33.10 -2.34 -3.05
N TYR A 70 -32.05 -2.38 -3.87
CA TYR A 70 -31.91 -1.53 -5.05
C TYR A 70 -32.93 -1.88 -6.15
N ILE A 71 -33.17 -3.17 -6.41
CA ILE A 71 -34.21 -3.64 -7.34
C ILE A 71 -35.58 -3.12 -6.88
N SER A 72 -35.89 -3.21 -5.59
CA SER A 72 -37.12 -2.65 -5.03
C SER A 72 -37.20 -1.12 -5.18
N PHE A 73 -36.08 -0.40 -5.05
CA PHE A 73 -36.05 1.06 -5.25
C PHE A 73 -36.37 1.44 -6.69
N VAL A 74 -35.75 0.74 -7.65
CA VAL A 74 -36.05 0.89 -9.08
C VAL A 74 -37.54 0.56 -9.33
N GLY A 75 -38.04 -0.53 -8.77
CA GLY A 75 -39.45 -0.91 -8.87
C GLY A 75 -40.41 0.20 -8.42
N VAL A 76 -40.17 0.78 -7.25
CA VAL A 76 -40.98 1.88 -6.71
C VAL A 76 -40.85 3.15 -7.57
N LEU A 77 -39.65 3.49 -8.04
CA LEU A 77 -39.39 4.70 -8.83
C LEU A 77 -40.08 4.65 -10.20
N TYR A 78 -40.07 3.49 -10.85
CA TYR A 78 -40.70 3.26 -12.15
C TYR A 78 -42.16 2.78 -12.05
N ASN A 79 -42.69 2.60 -10.83
CA ASN A 79 -44.01 2.04 -10.55
C ASN A 79 -44.24 0.66 -11.23
N ILE A 80 -43.22 -0.19 -11.26
CA ILE A 80 -43.29 -1.54 -11.81
C ILE A 80 -43.60 -2.53 -10.69
N SER A 81 -44.88 -2.85 -10.49
CA SER A 81 -45.36 -3.70 -9.40
C SER A 81 -44.59 -5.01 -9.25
N GLY A 82 -44.22 -5.67 -10.36
CA GLY A 82 -43.44 -6.92 -10.31
C GLY A 82 -42.04 -6.84 -9.68
N LEU A 83 -41.48 -5.66 -9.45
CA LEU A 83 -40.16 -5.48 -8.83
C LEU A 83 -40.21 -5.14 -7.32
N PHE A 84 -41.37 -4.72 -6.79
CA PHE A 84 -41.50 -4.31 -5.38
C PHE A 84 -42.73 -4.89 -4.67
N SER A 85 -43.63 -5.56 -5.38
CA SER A 85 -44.72 -6.38 -4.81
C SER A 85 -44.65 -7.79 -5.39
N PHE A 86 -44.71 -8.82 -4.54
CA PHE A 86 -44.66 -10.22 -4.96
C PHE A 86 -46.03 -10.85 -4.69
N GLY A 87 -46.80 -11.16 -5.74
CA GLY A 87 -48.13 -11.76 -5.58
C GLY A 87 -49.08 -10.88 -4.72
N PRO A 88 -49.70 -11.43 -3.66
CA PRO A 88 -50.65 -10.68 -2.82
C PRO A 88 -49.98 -9.71 -1.84
N TYR A 89 -48.65 -9.74 -1.72
CA TYR A 89 -47.94 -8.95 -0.72
C TYR A 89 -47.79 -7.47 -1.10
N SER A 90 -47.84 -6.59 -0.10
CA SER A 90 -47.82 -5.15 -0.25
C SER A 90 -46.53 -4.64 -0.86
N ALA A 91 -46.71 -3.55 -1.58
CA ALA A 91 -45.64 -2.72 -2.06
C ALA A 91 -44.76 -2.20 -0.91
N ILE A 92 -43.44 -2.26 -1.09
CA ILE A 92 -42.53 -1.52 -0.19
C ILE A 92 -42.73 -0.01 -0.40
N ALA A 93 -42.88 0.73 0.71
CA ALA A 93 -42.91 2.18 0.69
C ALA A 93 -41.54 2.79 0.37
N LEU A 94 -41.51 3.88 -0.40
CA LEU A 94 -40.29 4.61 -0.78
C LEU A 94 -39.34 4.95 0.40
N PRO A 95 -39.81 5.51 1.54
CA PRO A 95 -38.92 5.80 2.67
C PRO A 95 -38.30 4.54 3.28
N THR A 96 -39.03 3.42 3.31
CA THR A 96 -38.52 2.13 3.80
C THR A 96 -37.40 1.63 2.90
N THR A 97 -37.56 1.71 1.58
CA THR A 97 -36.53 1.30 0.63
C THR A 97 -35.26 2.14 0.76
N LEU A 98 -35.40 3.47 0.92
CA LEU A 98 -34.26 4.35 1.16
C LEU A 98 -33.52 3.98 2.46
N GLY A 99 -34.27 3.73 3.54
CA GLY A 99 -33.69 3.28 4.81
C GLY A 99 -32.93 1.96 4.69
N LEU A 100 -33.47 0.98 3.96
CA LEU A 100 -32.81 -0.31 3.73
C LEU A 100 -31.56 -0.19 2.85
N ILE A 101 -31.57 0.68 1.84
CA ILE A 101 -30.37 0.99 1.04
C ILE A 101 -29.30 1.63 1.93
N SER A 102 -29.67 2.61 2.75
CA SER A 102 -28.76 3.25 3.70
C SER A 102 -28.16 2.24 4.68
N ALA A 103 -28.97 1.33 5.23
CA ALA A 103 -28.49 0.26 6.11
C ALA A 103 -27.54 -0.71 5.38
N SER A 104 -27.87 -1.10 4.15
CA SER A 104 -27.04 -1.99 3.33
C SER A 104 -25.68 -1.35 3.02
N LEU A 105 -25.67 -0.08 2.60
CA LEU A 105 -24.45 0.69 2.36
C LEU A 105 -23.63 0.86 3.63
N ALA A 106 -24.26 1.20 4.76
CA ALA A 106 -23.57 1.31 6.04
C ALA A 106 -22.89 0.00 6.45
N SER A 107 -23.55 -1.14 6.24
CA SER A 107 -22.97 -2.46 6.52
C SER A 107 -21.75 -2.79 5.64
N LEU A 108 -21.76 -2.38 4.36
CA LEU A 108 -20.62 -2.54 3.46
C LEU A 108 -19.48 -1.61 3.83
N PHE A 109 -19.76 -0.34 4.18
CA PHE A 109 -18.74 0.59 4.63
C PHE A 109 -18.08 0.14 5.94
N TYR A 110 -18.85 -0.45 6.86
CA TYR A 110 -18.32 -1.02 8.10
C TYR A 110 -17.31 -2.17 7.86
N THR A 111 -17.40 -2.87 6.74
CA THR A 111 -16.47 -3.97 6.39
C THR A 111 -15.47 -3.57 5.30
N SER A 112 -15.42 -2.30 4.90
CA SER A 112 -14.64 -1.83 3.75
C SER A 112 -13.13 -1.90 3.93
N ASP A 113 -12.66 -1.93 5.17
CA ASP A 113 -11.25 -2.08 5.56
C ASP A 113 -10.78 -3.55 5.55
N LYS A 114 -11.69 -4.51 5.34
CA LYS A 114 -11.42 -5.95 5.47
C LYS A 114 -11.92 -6.74 4.25
N GLY A 115 -11.55 -8.01 4.20
CA GLY A 115 -12.03 -8.94 3.17
C GLY A 115 -11.51 -8.59 1.78
N TRP A 116 -12.34 -8.78 0.76
CA TRP A 116 -11.96 -8.44 -0.62
C TRP A 116 -12.32 -6.99 -0.98
N LEU A 117 -13.26 -6.37 -0.24
CA LEU A 117 -13.57 -4.94 -0.40
C LEU A 117 -12.36 -4.05 -0.08
N SER A 118 -11.44 -4.48 0.79
CA SER A 118 -10.23 -3.70 1.10
C SER A 118 -9.30 -3.53 -0.10
N GLU A 119 -9.26 -4.52 -0.99
CA GLU A 119 -8.52 -4.44 -2.26
C GLU A 119 -9.11 -3.35 -3.16
N MET A 120 -10.44 -3.20 -3.14
CA MET A 120 -11.14 -2.15 -3.87
C MET A 120 -10.99 -0.77 -3.19
N ALA A 121 -10.80 -0.72 -1.88
CA ALA A 121 -10.63 0.50 -1.12
C ALA A 121 -9.24 1.14 -1.34
N TYR A 122 -8.23 0.34 -1.69
CA TYR A 122 -6.85 0.80 -1.89
C TYR A 122 -6.72 1.86 -3.00
N ARG A 123 -5.74 2.76 -2.88
CA ARG A 123 -5.48 3.83 -3.88
C ARG A 123 -4.73 3.35 -5.13
N HIS A 124 -4.82 2.06 -5.46
CA HIS A 124 -4.19 1.53 -6.67
C HIS A 124 -5.02 1.88 -7.91
N SER A 125 -4.36 2.05 -9.05
CA SER A 125 -4.99 2.43 -10.33
C SER A 125 -6.09 1.42 -10.74
N ALA A 126 -5.83 0.13 -10.53
CA ALA A 126 -6.80 -0.94 -10.77
C ALA A 126 -8.03 -0.83 -9.87
N ALA A 127 -7.85 -0.63 -8.55
CA ALA A 127 -8.95 -0.51 -7.60
C ALA A 127 -9.86 0.70 -7.86
N ILE A 128 -9.29 1.82 -8.29
CA ILE A 128 -10.05 3.01 -8.71
C ILE A 128 -10.87 2.70 -9.97
N THR A 129 -10.25 2.05 -10.95
CA THR A 129 -10.86 1.68 -12.23
C THR A 129 -12.01 0.69 -12.04
N THR A 130 -11.83 -0.32 -11.19
CA THR A 130 -12.87 -1.32 -10.85
C THR A 130 -14.04 -0.69 -10.11
N ARG A 131 -13.79 0.25 -9.18
CA ARG A 131 -14.87 0.99 -8.48
C ARG A 131 -15.76 1.72 -9.48
N TYR A 132 -15.19 2.51 -10.39
CA TYR A 132 -15.98 3.24 -11.38
C TYR A 132 -16.76 2.29 -12.30
N SER A 133 -16.19 1.16 -12.67
CA SER A 133 -16.87 0.14 -13.48
C SER A 133 -18.09 -0.44 -12.75
N LEU A 134 -17.92 -0.88 -11.49
CA LEU A 134 -19.03 -1.42 -10.72
C LEU A 134 -20.14 -0.40 -10.49
N PHE A 135 -19.81 0.84 -10.08
CA PHE A 135 -20.82 1.88 -9.89
C PHE A 135 -21.56 2.20 -11.19
N TYR A 136 -20.84 2.24 -12.32
CA TYR A 136 -21.43 2.46 -13.62
C TYR A 136 -22.43 1.36 -13.98
N PHE A 137 -22.07 0.09 -13.89
CA PHE A 137 -23.00 -1.00 -14.22
C PHE A 137 -24.17 -1.09 -13.23
N PHE A 138 -23.90 -0.94 -11.93
CA PHE A 138 -24.92 -1.01 -10.90
C PHE A 138 -25.99 0.08 -11.07
N LEU A 139 -25.58 1.31 -11.39
CA LEU A 139 -26.52 2.44 -11.52
C LEU A 139 -27.13 2.54 -12.92
N SER A 140 -26.33 2.36 -13.97
CA SER A 140 -26.77 2.65 -15.34
C SER A 140 -27.70 1.59 -15.90
N VAL A 141 -27.47 0.30 -15.60
CA VAL A 141 -28.22 -0.80 -16.22
C VAL A 141 -29.68 -0.81 -15.78
N PRO A 142 -30.03 -0.78 -14.48
CA PRO A 142 -31.45 -0.86 -14.08
C PRO A 142 -32.22 0.43 -14.37
N VAL A 143 -31.55 1.59 -14.36
CA VAL A 143 -32.14 2.86 -14.82
C VAL A 143 -32.43 2.81 -16.32
N PHE A 144 -31.50 2.31 -17.12
CA PHE A 144 -31.70 2.14 -18.56
C PHE A 144 -32.84 1.18 -18.87
N ILE A 145 -32.87 0.01 -18.21
CA ILE A 145 -33.96 -0.96 -18.35
C ILE A 145 -35.30 -0.36 -17.93
N GLY A 146 -35.35 0.35 -16.79
CA GLY A 146 -36.58 1.00 -16.31
C GLY A 146 -37.12 2.04 -17.29
N LEU A 147 -36.25 2.92 -17.82
CA LEU A 147 -36.62 3.89 -18.85
C LEU A 147 -37.10 3.22 -20.14
N PHE A 148 -36.42 2.15 -20.55
CA PHE A 148 -36.79 1.38 -21.73
C PHE A 148 -38.19 0.75 -21.58
N LEU A 149 -38.49 0.17 -20.41
CA LEU A 149 -39.82 -0.39 -20.13
C LEU A 149 -40.93 0.68 -20.14
N LEU A 150 -40.66 1.88 -19.61
CA LEU A 150 -41.61 3.01 -19.70
C LEU A 150 -41.81 3.50 -21.14
N MET A 151 -40.77 3.48 -21.96
CA MET A 151 -40.88 3.81 -23.38
C MET A 151 -41.74 2.76 -24.09
N LEU A 152 -41.53 1.47 -23.80
CA LEU A 152 -42.31 0.36 -24.35
C LEU A 152 -43.78 0.40 -23.90
N SER A 153 -44.09 0.85 -22.68
CA SER A 153 -45.48 0.97 -22.23
C SER A 153 -46.25 2.07 -22.96
N LYS A 154 -45.54 3.12 -23.42
CA LYS A 154 -46.14 4.24 -24.17
C LYS A 154 -46.14 4.01 -25.67
N ALA A 155 -45.12 3.34 -26.19
CA ALA A 155 -44.97 3.05 -27.61
C ALA A 155 -45.54 1.67 -27.93
N ARG A 156 -46.52 1.57 -28.84
CA ARG A 156 -47.03 0.29 -29.35
C ARG A 156 -46.05 -0.34 -30.35
N LEU A 157 -44.83 -0.62 -29.89
CA LEU A 157 -43.81 -1.29 -30.69
C LEU A 157 -44.01 -2.82 -30.65
N PRO A 158 -43.80 -3.53 -31.76
CA PRO A 158 -43.73 -4.99 -31.74
C PRO A 158 -42.54 -5.45 -30.88
N ALA A 159 -42.71 -6.60 -30.22
CA ALA A 159 -41.73 -7.12 -29.26
C ALA A 159 -40.34 -7.34 -29.88
N GLU A 160 -40.27 -7.72 -31.15
CA GLU A 160 -39.03 -7.93 -31.88
C GLU A 160 -38.19 -6.65 -31.97
N LEU A 161 -38.82 -5.53 -32.36
CA LEU A 161 -38.14 -4.23 -32.44
C LEU A 161 -37.74 -3.71 -31.06
N ALA A 162 -38.55 -3.96 -30.04
CA ALA A 162 -38.25 -3.59 -28.67
C ALA A 162 -36.94 -4.27 -28.19
N ILE A 163 -36.82 -5.59 -28.39
CA ILE A 163 -35.62 -6.34 -27.99
C ILE A 163 -34.37 -5.81 -28.71
N VAL A 164 -34.47 -5.50 -30.01
CA VAL A 164 -33.35 -4.93 -30.77
C VAL A 164 -32.93 -3.56 -30.20
N ILE A 165 -33.88 -2.67 -29.92
CA ILE A 165 -33.58 -1.35 -29.32
C ILE A 165 -32.94 -1.50 -27.95
N LEU A 166 -33.40 -2.45 -27.12
CA LEU A 166 -32.81 -2.73 -25.81
C LEU A 166 -31.34 -3.17 -25.94
N ILE A 167 -31.06 -4.15 -26.81
CA ILE A 167 -29.70 -4.67 -27.01
C ILE A 167 -28.79 -3.58 -27.58
N VAL A 168 -29.23 -2.87 -28.62
CA VAL A 168 -28.44 -1.82 -29.28
C VAL A 168 -28.20 -0.65 -28.33
N GLY A 169 -29.22 -0.20 -27.59
CA GLY A 169 -29.07 0.89 -26.62
C GLY A 169 -28.17 0.50 -25.45
N PHE A 170 -28.26 -0.74 -24.96
CA PHE A 170 -27.35 -1.26 -23.94
C PHE A 170 -25.90 -1.34 -24.44
N ALA A 171 -25.69 -1.79 -25.67
CA ALA A 171 -24.38 -1.80 -26.31
C ALA A 171 -23.83 -0.38 -26.49
N ALA A 172 -24.67 0.57 -26.93
CA ALA A 172 -24.31 1.97 -27.09
C ALA A 172 -23.94 2.65 -25.75
N LEU A 173 -24.53 2.19 -24.65
CA LEU A 173 -24.19 2.63 -23.29
C LEU A 173 -22.81 2.05 -22.90
N THR A 174 -22.65 0.73 -22.99
CA THR A 174 -21.53 -0.02 -22.41
C THR A 174 -20.22 0.04 -23.21
N LEU A 175 -20.27 0.07 -24.54
CA LEU A 175 -19.07 0.04 -25.40
C LEU A 175 -18.18 1.29 -25.23
N PRO A 176 -18.69 2.54 -25.22
CA PRO A 176 -17.87 3.71 -24.96
C PRO A 176 -17.23 3.66 -23.56
N PHE A 177 -17.97 3.18 -22.56
CA PHE A 177 -17.44 3.01 -21.22
C PHE A 177 -16.28 2.00 -21.17
N ALA A 178 -16.47 0.83 -21.79
CA ALA A 178 -15.43 -0.19 -21.92
C ALA A 178 -14.18 0.34 -22.64
N PHE A 179 -14.36 1.12 -23.71
CA PHE A 179 -13.26 1.73 -24.44
C PHE A 179 -12.47 2.75 -23.59
N ILE A 180 -13.17 3.60 -22.82
CA ILE A 180 -12.54 4.55 -21.89
C ILE A 180 -11.76 3.78 -20.81
N LEU A 181 -12.31 2.68 -20.31
CA LEU A 181 -11.68 1.82 -19.30
C LEU A 181 -10.37 1.22 -19.83
N LEU A 182 -10.41 0.65 -21.03
CA LEU A 182 -9.24 0.06 -21.70
C LEU A 182 -8.14 1.12 -21.92
N LYS A 183 -8.51 2.32 -22.39
CA LYS A 183 -7.56 3.41 -22.61
C LYS A 183 -6.90 3.88 -21.30
N LYS A 184 -7.65 3.91 -20.20
CA LYS A 184 -7.09 4.24 -18.87
C LYS A 184 -6.16 3.14 -18.37
N LEU A 185 -6.52 1.87 -18.55
CA LEU A 185 -5.71 0.73 -18.14
C LEU A 185 -4.38 0.72 -18.89
N ASN A 186 -4.40 0.81 -20.23
CA ASN A 186 -3.17 0.83 -21.05
C ASN A 186 -2.23 1.99 -20.67
N ARG A 187 -2.78 3.18 -20.41
CA ARG A 187 -1.97 4.33 -19.94
C ARG A 187 -1.33 4.09 -18.57
N SER A 188 -2.01 3.37 -17.70
CA SER A 188 -1.47 3.02 -16.37
C SER A 188 -0.34 2.01 -16.49
N ASP A 189 -0.49 1.02 -17.38
CA ASP A 189 0.52 -0.01 -17.61
C ASP A 189 1.77 0.58 -18.26
N GLU A 190 1.60 1.45 -19.27
CA GLU A 190 2.72 2.17 -19.88
C GLU A 190 3.50 3.02 -18.86
N ARG A 191 2.82 3.70 -17.94
CA ARG A 191 3.47 4.48 -16.87
C ARG A 191 4.25 3.58 -15.93
N SER A 192 3.68 2.43 -15.59
CA SER A 192 4.34 1.46 -14.71
C SER A 192 5.61 0.92 -15.35
N LEU A 193 5.56 0.58 -16.65
CA LEU A 193 6.72 0.13 -17.43
C LEU A 193 7.83 1.19 -17.49
N ARG A 194 7.49 2.45 -17.81
CA ARG A 194 8.47 3.56 -17.84
C ARG A 194 9.15 3.77 -16.49
N LEU A 195 8.37 3.76 -15.40
CA LEU A 195 8.93 3.91 -14.05
C LEU A 195 9.88 2.76 -13.69
N THR A 196 9.55 1.51 -14.07
CA THR A 196 10.46 0.39 -13.86
C THR A 196 11.73 0.48 -14.69
N GLU A 197 11.67 1.00 -15.92
CA GLU A 197 12.85 1.25 -16.75
C GLU A 197 13.73 2.35 -16.15
N GLU A 198 13.14 3.50 -15.77
CA GLU A 198 13.86 4.60 -15.11
C GLU A 198 14.53 4.15 -13.80
N LEU A 199 13.85 3.34 -12.98
CA LEU A 199 14.43 2.77 -11.76
C LEU A 199 15.61 1.86 -12.07
N LYS A 200 15.51 1.05 -13.12
CA LYS A 200 16.59 0.16 -13.56
C LYS A 200 17.80 0.96 -14.05
N GLU A 201 17.59 2.03 -14.80
CA GLU A 201 18.67 2.92 -15.25
C GLU A 201 19.34 3.63 -14.08
N ARG A 202 18.57 4.21 -13.16
CA ARG A 202 19.13 4.84 -11.95
C ARG A 202 19.89 3.85 -11.08
N SER A 203 19.37 2.63 -10.92
CA SER A 203 20.07 1.58 -10.19
C SER A 203 21.41 1.23 -10.83
N LYS A 204 21.49 1.18 -12.17
CA LYS A 204 22.75 0.97 -12.89
C LYS A 204 23.73 2.13 -12.70
N GLN A 205 23.25 3.37 -12.81
CA GLN A 205 24.07 4.57 -12.59
C GLN A 205 24.62 4.62 -11.16
N LEU A 206 23.78 4.33 -10.16
CA LEU A 206 24.23 4.25 -8.78
C LEU A 206 25.29 3.18 -8.58
N HIS A 207 25.13 2.01 -9.20
CA HIS A 207 26.11 0.94 -9.12
C HIS A 207 27.44 1.36 -9.76
N TYR A 208 27.40 1.92 -10.97
CA TYR A 208 28.58 2.43 -11.67
C TYR A 208 29.32 3.51 -10.86
N ASN A 209 28.60 4.51 -10.34
CA ASN A 209 29.20 5.56 -9.52
C ASN A 209 29.81 5.02 -8.23
N ASN A 210 29.20 4.00 -7.62
CA ASN A 210 29.73 3.35 -6.42
C ASN A 210 31.03 2.59 -6.74
N GLU A 211 31.07 1.87 -7.86
CA GLU A 211 32.29 1.21 -8.36
C GLU A 211 33.39 2.23 -8.68
N GLU A 212 33.06 3.34 -9.33
CA GLU A 212 34.00 4.41 -9.65
C GLU A 212 34.56 5.07 -8.37
N LEU A 213 33.70 5.36 -7.39
CA LEU A 213 34.12 5.86 -6.08
C LEU A 213 35.01 4.84 -5.36
N ALA A 214 34.66 3.56 -5.39
CA ALA A 214 35.47 2.50 -4.78
C ALA A 214 36.86 2.40 -5.45
N ARG A 215 36.91 2.55 -6.78
CA ARG A 215 38.16 2.58 -7.54
C ARG A 215 39.00 3.81 -7.20
N SER A 216 38.40 5.00 -7.21
CA SER A 216 39.08 6.25 -6.87
C SER A 216 39.63 6.23 -5.44
N ASN A 217 38.88 5.69 -4.49
CA ASN A 217 39.36 5.47 -3.11
C ASN A 217 40.57 4.52 -3.07
N LYS A 218 40.51 3.39 -3.79
CA LYS A 218 41.66 2.45 -3.88
C LYS A 218 42.90 3.09 -4.53
N GLU A 219 42.71 3.89 -5.56
CA GLU A 219 43.79 4.61 -6.23
C GLU A 219 44.43 5.65 -5.29
N LEU A 220 43.62 6.39 -4.52
CA LEU A 220 44.10 7.31 -3.50
C LEU A 220 44.89 6.58 -2.41
N ASP A 221 44.38 5.46 -1.90
CA ASP A 221 45.07 4.66 -0.88
C ASP A 221 46.43 4.16 -1.38
N SER A 222 46.50 3.70 -2.64
CA SER A 222 47.74 3.27 -3.28
C SER A 222 48.75 4.41 -3.41
N LEU A 223 48.31 5.59 -3.87
CA LEU A 223 49.17 6.77 -4.01
C LEU A 223 49.77 7.19 -2.67
N ILE A 224 48.97 7.26 -1.61
CA ILE A 224 49.49 7.68 -0.32
C ILE A 224 50.44 6.63 0.27
N HIS A 225 50.17 5.33 0.04
CA HIS A 225 51.09 4.26 0.44
C HIS A 225 52.47 4.41 -0.23
N ILE A 226 52.49 4.64 -1.55
CA ILE A 226 53.73 4.86 -2.32
C ILE A 226 54.47 6.10 -1.82
N ILE A 227 53.78 7.24 -1.71
CA ILE A 227 54.38 8.50 -1.24
C ILE A 227 54.97 8.34 0.17
N SER A 228 54.26 7.66 1.07
CA SER A 228 54.73 7.45 2.44
C SER A 228 56.00 6.58 2.48
N HIS A 229 56.07 5.53 1.67
CA HIS A 229 57.25 4.67 1.55
C HIS A 229 58.44 5.46 0.99
N ASP A 230 58.23 6.20 -0.09
CA ASP A 230 59.28 6.91 -0.81
C ASP A 230 59.81 8.11 -0.03
N LEU A 231 58.98 8.76 0.81
CA LEU A 231 59.43 9.81 1.72
C LEU A 231 60.19 9.28 2.94
N LYS A 232 59.96 8.03 3.35
CA LYS A 232 60.62 7.43 4.53
C LYS A 232 62.12 7.28 4.31
N THR A 233 62.53 6.92 3.10
CA THR A 233 63.93 6.73 2.68
C THR A 233 64.78 8.01 2.81
N PRO A 234 64.43 9.16 2.19
CA PRO A 234 65.22 10.39 2.32
C PRO A 234 65.19 10.94 3.75
N ILE A 235 64.10 10.78 4.50
CA ILE A 235 64.01 11.20 5.91
C ILE A 235 64.96 10.37 6.78
N ALA A 236 64.99 9.06 6.61
CA ALA A 236 65.94 8.19 7.32
C ALA A 236 67.40 8.57 6.98
N GLY A 237 67.67 8.93 5.71
CA GLY A 237 68.96 9.45 5.27
C GLY A 237 69.35 10.78 5.94
N LEU A 238 68.43 11.75 6.03
CA LEU A 238 68.64 13.01 6.74
C LEU A 238 68.88 12.78 8.23
N GLN A 239 68.11 11.87 8.85
CA GLN A 239 68.23 11.54 10.27
C GLN A 239 69.60 10.91 10.56
N THR A 240 70.03 9.95 9.73
CA THR A 240 71.37 9.34 9.80
C THR A 240 72.47 10.37 9.60
N SER A 241 72.32 11.30 8.63
CA SER A 241 73.31 12.35 8.38
C SER A 241 73.46 13.28 9.58
N LEU A 242 72.35 13.68 10.19
CA LEU A 242 72.34 14.49 11.41
C LEU A 242 72.97 13.75 12.61
N ASP A 243 72.69 12.45 12.75
CA ASP A 243 73.29 11.62 13.82
C ASP A 243 74.80 11.42 13.63
N ILE A 244 75.28 11.30 12.38
CA ILE A 244 76.72 11.26 12.06
C ILE A 244 77.38 12.61 12.35
N LEU A 245 76.74 13.72 11.96
CA LEU A 245 77.20 15.08 12.25
C LEU A 245 77.35 15.31 13.75
N GLU A 246 76.33 14.94 14.53
CA GLU A 246 76.35 15.02 15.99
C GLU A 246 77.45 14.15 16.60
N ARG A 247 77.66 12.92 16.12
CA ARG A 247 78.76 12.05 16.61
C ARG A 247 80.15 12.62 16.33
N LYS A 248 80.35 13.20 15.14
CA LYS A 248 81.67 13.71 14.71
C LYS A 248 82.01 15.07 15.31
N LEU A 249 81.03 15.98 15.37
CA LEU A 249 81.24 17.37 15.78
C LEU A 249 80.76 17.64 17.21
N GLY A 250 79.83 16.85 17.75
CA GLY A 250 79.29 17.00 19.11
C GLY A 250 80.34 17.17 20.23
N PRO A 251 81.48 16.45 20.22
CA PRO A 251 82.53 16.63 21.23
C PRO A 251 83.28 17.98 21.15
N GLN A 252 83.16 18.71 20.04
CA GLN A 252 83.89 19.93 19.72
C GLN A 252 83.00 21.19 19.69
N LEU A 253 81.68 21.02 19.82
CA LEU A 253 80.70 22.09 19.69
C LEU A 253 80.39 22.74 21.05
N GLU A 254 80.25 24.07 21.07
CA GLU A 254 79.75 24.81 22.24
C GLU A 254 78.25 24.54 22.46
N GLU A 255 77.77 24.81 23.68
CA GLU A 255 76.38 24.55 24.09
C GLU A 255 75.34 25.21 23.17
N LYS A 256 75.64 26.40 22.64
CA LYS A 256 74.80 27.12 21.66
C LYS A 256 74.71 26.40 20.31
N GLU A 257 75.80 25.79 19.86
CA GLU A 257 75.89 25.11 18.57
C GLU A 257 75.19 23.73 18.63
N LEU A 258 75.26 23.06 19.78
CA LEU A 258 74.46 21.87 20.08
C LEU A 258 72.95 22.16 20.05
N GLN A 259 72.52 23.31 20.58
CA GLN A 259 71.12 23.74 20.51
C GLN A 259 70.66 24.00 19.08
N LEU A 260 71.52 24.59 18.24
CA LEU A 260 71.24 24.80 16.81
C LEU A 260 71.12 23.47 16.03
N LEU A 261 71.97 22.48 16.33
CA LEU A 261 71.89 21.14 15.71
C LEU A 261 70.62 20.37 16.14
N ALA A 262 70.12 20.62 17.35
CA ALA A 262 68.91 19.98 17.88
C ALA A 262 67.63 20.40 17.13
N ILE A 263 67.60 21.57 16.49
CA ILE A 263 66.44 22.08 15.76
C ILE A 263 66.11 21.22 14.53
N PRO A 264 67.00 21.05 13.53
CA PRO A 264 66.72 20.20 12.36
C PRO A 264 66.50 18.74 12.76
N LYS A 265 67.17 18.23 13.80
CA LYS A 265 66.96 16.88 14.32
C LYS A 265 65.54 16.66 14.86
N ARG A 266 65.02 17.62 15.64
CA ARG A 266 63.61 17.59 16.08
C ARG A 266 62.63 17.68 14.91
N SER A 267 62.93 18.50 13.91
CA SER A 267 62.10 18.65 12.71
C SER A 267 62.01 17.37 11.88
N VAL A 268 63.15 16.72 11.60
CA VAL A 268 63.20 15.43 10.89
C VAL A 268 62.47 14.34 11.67
N LYS A 269 62.64 14.30 13.00
CA LYS A 269 61.92 13.34 13.87
C LYS A 269 60.40 13.56 13.84
N ARG A 270 59.93 14.80 13.94
CA ARG A 270 58.50 15.13 13.82
C ARG A 270 57.93 14.76 12.45
N LEU A 271 58.68 14.99 11.38
CA LEU A 271 58.27 14.66 10.01
C LEU A 271 58.09 13.14 9.85
N ASN A 272 59.04 12.36 10.37
CA ASN A 272 58.99 10.90 10.38
C ASN A 272 57.78 10.36 11.18
N GLU A 273 57.51 10.93 12.36
CA GLU A 273 56.33 10.59 13.17
C GLU A 273 55.01 10.93 12.45
N THR A 274 54.95 12.07 11.75
CA THR A 274 53.75 12.50 11.02
C THR A 274 53.44 11.57 9.86
N ILE A 275 54.44 11.20 9.06
CA ILE A 275 54.29 10.24 7.95
C ILE A 275 53.86 8.88 8.47
N ARG A 276 54.43 8.42 9.58
CA ARG A 276 54.04 7.15 10.20
C ARG A 276 52.57 7.15 10.61
N ARG A 277 52.10 8.22 11.28
CA ARG A 277 50.68 8.38 11.66
C ARG A 277 49.74 8.41 10.46
N LEU A 278 50.13 9.08 9.38
CA LEU A 278 49.35 9.11 8.14
C LEU A 278 49.19 7.70 7.56
N SER A 279 50.28 6.94 7.52
CA SER A 279 50.29 5.55 7.06
C SER A 279 49.39 4.64 7.92
N ASP A 280 49.43 4.80 9.24
CA ASP A 280 48.61 4.02 10.18
C ASP A 280 47.11 4.31 10.00
N ILE A 281 46.71 5.56 9.75
CA ILE A 281 45.31 5.94 9.48
C ILE A 281 44.78 5.28 8.20
N ILE A 282 45.59 5.17 7.16
CA ILE A 282 45.18 4.55 5.88
C ILE A 282 45.03 3.05 6.04
N LYS A 283 45.97 2.40 6.75
CA LYS A 283 45.83 0.99 7.11
C LYS A 283 44.55 0.73 7.91
N ALA A 284 44.21 1.61 8.85
CA ALA A 284 42.96 1.51 9.61
C ALA A 284 41.71 1.66 8.71
N ARG A 285 41.76 2.50 7.67
CA ARG A 285 40.67 2.66 6.68
C ARG A 285 40.46 1.43 5.80
N GLN A 286 41.52 0.69 5.47
CA GLN A 286 41.42 -0.54 4.65
C GLN A 286 40.62 -1.66 5.34
N PHE A 287 40.47 -1.64 6.67
CA PHE A 287 39.65 -2.60 7.41
C PHE A 287 38.16 -2.22 7.41
N GLN A 288 37.53 -2.13 6.23
CA GLN A 288 36.06 -2.06 6.15
C GLN A 288 35.38 -3.44 6.18
N ASP A 289 36.12 -4.54 5.94
CA ASP A 289 35.66 -5.93 6.15
C ASP A 289 36.11 -6.47 7.52
N ILE A 290 35.77 -5.76 8.61
CA ILE A 290 35.93 -6.33 9.95
C ILE A 290 34.82 -7.36 10.14
N VAL A 291 35.17 -8.64 10.01
CA VAL A 291 34.36 -9.76 10.51
C VAL A 291 34.14 -9.49 12.00
N LYS A 292 32.91 -9.13 12.37
CA LYS A 292 32.54 -8.88 13.76
C LYS A 292 32.50 -10.23 14.49
N GLU A 293 33.56 -10.52 15.23
CA GLU A 293 33.62 -11.66 16.13
C GLU A 293 33.05 -11.27 17.51
N LYS A 294 32.37 -12.21 18.17
CA LYS A 294 31.99 -12.05 19.58
C LYS A 294 33.25 -12.23 20.43
N ILE A 295 33.80 -11.12 20.88
CA ILE A 295 34.95 -11.11 21.79
C ILE A 295 34.43 -11.09 23.23
N ASP A 296 34.92 -12.02 24.05
CA ASP A 296 34.71 -12.00 25.49
C ASP A 296 35.60 -10.93 26.13
N LEU A 297 34.97 -9.81 26.52
CA LEU A 297 35.64 -8.69 27.16
C LEU A 297 36.24 -9.06 28.52
N CYS A 298 35.69 -10.05 29.24
CA CYS A 298 36.22 -10.45 30.54
C CYS A 298 37.53 -11.22 30.38
N GLY A 299 37.58 -12.19 29.46
CA GLY A 299 38.81 -12.92 29.13
C GLY A 299 39.92 -12.01 28.60
N LEU A 300 39.58 -11.02 27.77
CA LEU A 300 40.56 -10.06 27.23
C LEU A 300 41.16 -9.16 28.34
N VAL A 301 40.33 -8.75 29.30
CA VAL A 301 40.78 -7.93 30.44
C VAL A 301 41.70 -8.75 31.35
N ASP A 302 41.36 -10.01 31.63
CA ASP A 302 42.20 -10.91 32.42
C ASP A 302 43.54 -11.26 31.75
N GLU A 303 43.60 -11.24 30.41
CA GLU A 303 44.84 -11.45 29.63
C GLU A 303 45.75 -10.21 29.61
N ILE A 304 45.18 -9.00 29.65
CA ILE A 304 45.94 -7.74 29.58
C ILE A 304 46.43 -7.29 30.96
N ILE A 305 45.66 -7.54 32.03
CA ILE A 305 46.02 -7.20 33.41
C ILE A 305 47.42 -7.68 33.84
N PRO A 306 47.87 -8.92 33.54
CA PRO A 306 49.22 -9.35 33.91
C PRO A 306 50.33 -8.62 33.13
N ASN A 307 50.06 -8.09 31.93
CA ASN A 307 51.02 -7.32 31.13
C ASN A 307 51.06 -5.82 31.48
N CYS A 308 50.13 -5.33 32.30
CA CYS A 308 50.08 -3.93 32.75
C CYS A 308 50.61 -3.71 34.18
N ARG A 309 51.36 -4.68 34.74
CA ARG A 309 52.13 -4.45 35.98
C ARG A 309 53.40 -3.67 35.66
N PHE A 310 53.32 -2.35 35.81
CA PHE A 310 54.46 -1.49 36.13
C PHE A 310 54.98 -1.80 37.54
#